data_AF-A0A246TQ72-F1
#
_entry.id   AF-A0A246TQ72-F1
#
_cell.length_a   1.000
_cell.length_b   1.000
_cell.length_c   1.000
_cell.angle_alpha   90.00
_cell.angle_beta   90.00
_cell.angle_gamma   90.00
#
_symmetry.space_group_name_H-M   'P 1'
#
loop_
_entity.id
_entity.type
_entity.pdbx_description
1 polymer ?
#
loop_
_entity_poly.entity_id
_entity_poly.type
_entity_poly.pdbx_seq_one_letter_code
_entity_poly.pdbx_strand_id
1 'polypeptide(L)'
;MTWILILASPALLASEAARADTLPLSKIDRKIESHIQRGNTKKNVQCLAFILNDFQERKIRKSDIYVTFDDPYIDGIGIGIAETDENYTCEAGKLRAWEANEYQVAKTF
;
A
#
# COMPACT_ATOMS: atom_id res chain seq x y z
N MET A 1 28.79 -41.08 34.43
CA MET A 1 28.71 -40.62 33.03
C MET A 1 27.56 -39.64 32.93
N THR A 2 27.89 -38.35 32.87
CA THR A 2 26.97 -37.22 32.98
C THR A 2 26.55 -36.82 31.57
N TRP A 3 25.26 -36.86 31.26
CA TRP A 3 24.73 -36.35 29.99
C TRP A 3 23.94 -35.09 30.28
N ILE A 4 24.54 -33.94 29.96
CA ILE A 4 23.87 -32.64 29.99
C ILE A 4 23.13 -32.52 28.65
N LEU A 5 21.80 -32.64 28.69
CA LEU A 5 20.94 -32.27 27.56
C LEU A 5 20.81 -30.75 27.54
N ILE A 6 21.57 -30.11 26.65
CA ILE A 6 21.39 -28.69 26.32
C ILE A 6 20.08 -28.58 25.52
N LEU A 7 19.00 -28.22 26.20
CA LEU A 7 17.76 -27.78 25.57
C LEU A 7 18.04 -26.46 24.85
N ALA A 8 18.26 -26.55 23.54
CA ALA A 8 18.31 -25.39 22.66
C ALA A 8 16.93 -24.70 22.69
N SER A 9 16.88 -23.52 23.32
CA SER A 9 15.72 -22.64 23.26
C SER A 9 15.42 -22.31 21.79
N PRO A 10 14.22 -22.59 21.26
CA PRO A 10 13.84 -22.08 19.96
C PRO A 10 13.76 -20.56 20.08
N ALA A 11 14.71 -19.87 19.44
CA ALA A 11 14.60 -18.44 19.22
C ALA A 11 13.30 -18.23 18.43
N LEU A 12 12.27 -17.73 19.11
CA LEU A 12 11.10 -17.14 18.49
C LEU A 12 11.62 -15.94 17.68
N LEU A 13 11.95 -16.19 16.41
CA LEU A 13 12.04 -15.16 15.39
C LEU A 13 10.65 -14.52 15.34
N ALA A 14 10.46 -13.45 16.11
CA ALA A 14 9.34 -12.56 15.94
C ALA A 14 9.47 -11.99 14.52
N SER A 15 8.82 -12.66 13.56
CA SER A 15 8.54 -12.06 12.27
C SER A 15 7.74 -10.81 12.60
N GLU A 16 8.37 -9.64 12.45
CA GLU A 16 7.68 -8.37 12.41
C GLU A 16 6.58 -8.55 11.35
N ALA A 17 5.34 -8.75 11.79
CA ALA A 17 4.23 -8.93 10.89
C ALA A 17 4.21 -7.65 10.05
N ALA A 18 4.50 -7.76 8.75
CA ALA A 18 4.42 -6.63 7.84
C ALA A 18 3.02 -6.03 8.01
N ARG A 19 2.95 -4.81 8.53
CA ARG A 19 1.69 -4.10 8.76
C ARG A 19 1.52 -3.14 7.60
N ALA A 20 0.33 -3.16 7.01
CA ALA A 20 -0.06 -2.13 6.06
C ALA A 20 -0.04 -0.77 6.76
N ASP A 21 0.69 0.18 6.18
CA ASP A 21 0.72 1.57 6.62
C ASP A 21 -0.24 2.40 5.78
N THR A 22 -1.24 2.99 6.43
CA THR A 22 -2.19 3.93 5.80
C THR A 22 -1.92 5.34 6.28
N LEU A 23 -1.55 6.24 5.37
CA LEU A 23 -1.27 7.65 5.67
C LEU A 23 -2.05 8.58 4.74
N PRO A 24 -2.55 9.73 5.24
CA PRO A 24 -3.06 10.77 4.36
C PRO A 24 -1.94 11.30 3.47
N LEU A 25 -2.24 11.60 2.21
CA LEU A 25 -1.27 12.05 1.20
C LEU A 25 -0.54 13.33 1.65
N SER A 26 -1.21 14.18 2.43
CA SER A 26 -0.59 15.36 3.07
C SER A 26 0.57 15.06 4.03
N LYS A 27 0.68 13.82 4.53
CA LYS A 27 1.75 13.35 5.42
C LYS A 27 2.82 12.54 4.69
N ILE A 28 2.64 12.27 3.40
CA ILE A 28 3.64 11.59 2.58
C ILE A 28 4.70 12.61 2.18
N ASP A 29 5.83 12.53 2.88
CA ASP A 29 7.03 13.28 2.53
C ASP A 29 7.88 12.53 1.49
N ARG A 30 9.00 13.14 1.09
CA ARG A 30 9.91 12.55 0.10
C ARG A 30 10.52 11.22 0.56
N LYS A 31 10.69 11.01 1.87
CA LYS A 31 11.26 9.77 2.42
C LYS A 31 10.25 8.64 2.27
N ILE A 32 9.00 8.89 2.63
CA ILE A 32 7.89 7.93 2.47
C ILE A 32 7.62 7.67 1.00
N GLU A 33 7.60 8.70 0.15
CA GLU A 33 7.45 8.53 -1.30
C GLU A 33 8.55 7.63 -1.87
N SER A 34 9.81 7.89 -1.51
CA SER A 34 10.94 7.06 -1.95
C SER A 34 10.84 5.62 -1.43
N HIS A 35 10.24 5.42 -0.26
CA HIS A 35 9.98 4.09 0.31
C HIS A 35 8.93 3.35 -0.50
N ILE A 36 7.78 3.97 -0.75
CA ILE A 36 6.71 3.44 -1.61
C ILE A 36 7.27 3.07 -2.99
N GLN A 37 8.08 3.95 -3.60
CA GLN A 37 8.68 3.71 -4.91
C GLN A 37 9.61 2.49 -4.94
N ARG A 38 10.38 2.24 -3.86
CA ARG A 38 11.27 1.07 -3.78
C ARG A 38 10.52 -0.22 -3.44
N GLY A 39 9.45 -0.12 -2.68
CA GLY A 39 8.62 -1.25 -2.27
C GLY A 39 7.63 -1.73 -3.33
N ASN A 40 7.55 -1.06 -4.49
CA ASN A 40 6.58 -1.37 -5.53
C ASN A 40 7.20 -1.53 -6.92
N THR A 41 6.44 -2.16 -7.82
CA THR A 41 6.80 -2.23 -9.24
C THR A 41 6.72 -0.86 -9.89
N LYS A 42 7.52 -0.62 -10.94
CA LYS A 42 7.48 0.62 -11.72
C LYS A 42 6.08 0.95 -12.25
N LYS A 43 5.31 -0.08 -12.62
CA LYS A 43 3.94 0.09 -13.14
C LYS A 43 2.96 0.52 -12.05
N ASN A 44 3.06 -0.03 -10.83
CA ASN A 44 2.23 0.41 -9.70
C ASN A 44 2.53 1.87 -9.32
N VAL A 45 3.80 2.28 -9.36
CA VAL A 45 4.19 3.68 -9.13
C VAL A 45 3.64 4.61 -10.20
N GLN A 46 3.66 4.21 -11.48
CA GLN A 46 3.04 4.98 -12.57
C GLN A 46 1.51 5.08 -12.42
N CYS A 47 0.87 3.99 -12.01
CA CYS A 47 -0.55 3.98 -11.66
C CYS A 47 -0.86 4.98 -10.53
N LEU A 48 -0.06 4.97 -9.45
CA LEU A 48 -0.23 5.90 -8.33
C LEU A 48 -0.12 7.36 -8.81
N ALA A 49 0.92 7.67 -9.59
CA ALA A 49 1.09 9.03 -10.12
C ALA A 49 -0.11 9.47 -10.99
N PHE A 50 -0.66 8.55 -11.79
CA PHE A 50 -1.82 8.82 -12.63
C PHE A 50 -3.07 9.16 -11.79
N ILE A 51 -3.43 8.33 -10.81
CA ILE A 51 -4.65 8.57 -10.01
C ILE A 51 -4.50 9.80 -9.10
N LEU A 52 -3.30 10.07 -8.58
CA LEU A 52 -3.05 11.28 -7.81
C LEU A 52 -3.19 12.56 -8.66
N ASN A 53 -2.82 12.50 -9.94
CA ASN A 53 -3.06 13.61 -10.86
C ASN A 53 -4.56 13.81 -11.14
N ASP A 54 -5.33 12.74 -11.34
CA ASP A 54 -6.79 12.81 -11.48
C ASP A 54 -7.44 13.48 -10.26
N PHE A 55 -7.04 13.08 -9.04
CA PHE A 55 -7.55 13.69 -7.82
C PHE A 55 -7.20 15.17 -7.67
N GLN A 56 -5.99 15.55 -8.13
CA GLN A 56 -5.59 16.95 -8.17
C GLN A 56 -6.47 17.75 -9.14
N GLU A 57 -6.78 17.21 -10.32
CA GLU A 57 -7.68 17.85 -11.30
C GLU A 57 -9.11 17.98 -10.77
N ARG A 58 -9.58 16.98 -10.01
CA ARG A 58 -10.84 16.98 -9.26
C ARG A 58 -10.82 17.88 -8.02
N LYS A 59 -9.69 18.51 -7.70
CA LYS A 59 -9.48 19.41 -6.54
C LYS A 59 -9.73 18.74 -5.19
N ILE A 60 -9.49 17.43 -5.09
CA ILE A 60 -9.57 16.69 -3.84
C ILE A 60 -8.38 17.12 -2.96
N ARG A 61 -8.63 17.40 -1.68
CA ARG A 61 -7.57 17.83 -0.76
C ARG A 61 -6.66 16.65 -0.44
N LYS A 62 -5.34 16.89 -0.37
CA LYS A 62 -4.36 15.87 0.02
C LYS A 62 -4.57 15.31 1.43
N SER A 63 -5.25 16.04 2.32
CA SER A 63 -5.63 15.54 3.64
C SER A 63 -6.69 14.44 3.57
N ASP A 64 -7.48 14.43 2.50
CA ASP A 64 -8.67 13.58 2.36
C ASP A 64 -8.35 12.37 1.48
N ILE A 65 -7.16 12.30 0.90
CA ILE A 65 -6.65 11.15 0.13
C ILE A 65 -5.77 10.34 1.06
N TYR A 66 -6.04 9.05 1.21
CA TYR A 66 -5.23 8.11 1.99
C TYR A 66 -4.51 7.16 1.06
N VAL A 67 -3.26 6.86 1.38
CA VAL A 67 -2.44 5.89 0.65
C VAL A 67 -2.04 4.78 1.62
N THR A 68 -2.29 3.54 1.21
CA THR A 68 -1.91 2.33 1.93
C THR A 68 -0.78 1.63 1.19
N PHE A 69 0.31 1.31 1.90
CA PHE A 69 1.49 0.62 1.37
C PHE A 69 2.02 -0.40 2.39
N ASP A 70 2.98 -1.23 1.97
CA ASP A 70 3.52 -2.35 2.78
C ASP A 70 2.45 -3.34 3.28
N ASP A 71 1.34 -3.46 2.56
CA ASP A 71 0.30 -4.44 2.83
C ASP A 71 0.80 -5.85 2.44
N PRO A 72 0.92 -6.80 3.38
CA PRO A 72 1.37 -8.16 3.05
C PRO A 72 0.37 -8.95 2.19
N TYR A 73 -0.87 -8.48 2.07
CA TYR A 73 -1.95 -9.16 1.34
C TYR A 73 -2.19 -8.58 -0.05
N ILE A 74 -1.59 -7.43 -0.38
CA ILE A 74 -1.79 -6.73 -1.66
C ILE A 74 -0.42 -6.38 -2.26
N ASP A 75 -0.12 -6.89 -3.45
CA ASP A 75 1.09 -6.52 -4.20
C ASP A 75 0.91 -5.18 -4.94
N GLY A 76 0.73 -4.12 -4.15
CA GLY A 76 0.33 -2.83 -4.68
C GLY A 76 0.23 -1.71 -3.67
N ILE A 77 -0.51 -0.69 -4.10
CA ILE A 77 -0.75 0.54 -3.34
C ILE A 77 -2.27 0.74 -3.27
N GLY A 78 -2.81 0.81 -2.06
CA GLY A 78 -4.21 1.17 -1.84
C GLY A 78 -4.38 2.69 -1.80
N ILE A 79 -5.47 3.21 -2.33
CA ILE A 79 -5.79 4.63 -2.32
C ILE A 79 -7.26 4.80 -1.95
N GLY A 80 -7.56 5.55 -0.88
CA GLY A 80 -8.93 5.82 -0.43
C GLY A 80 -9.20 7.32 -0.31
N ILE A 81 -10.47 7.71 -0.33
CA ILE A 81 -10.91 9.08 -0.11
C ILE A 81 -11.77 9.12 1.16
N ALA A 82 -11.46 10.01 2.12
CA ALA A 82 -12.02 10.01 3.48
C ALA A 82 -13.55 10.12 3.55
N GLU A 83 -14.13 10.86 2.61
CA GLU A 83 -15.55 11.25 2.62
C GLU A 83 -16.38 10.50 1.58
N THR A 84 -15.78 9.55 0.85
CA THR A 84 -16.47 8.79 -0.19
C THR A 84 -16.20 7.30 -0.05
N ASP A 85 -17.10 6.48 -0.60
CA ASP A 85 -16.86 5.04 -0.72
C ASP A 85 -15.87 4.70 -1.86
N GLU A 86 -15.32 5.72 -2.53
CA GLU A 86 -14.37 5.55 -3.63
C GLU A 86 -13.03 5.03 -3.08
N ASN A 87 -12.70 3.81 -3.49
CA ASN A 87 -11.45 3.15 -3.14
C ASN A 87 -10.80 2.62 -4.42
N TYR A 88 -9.50 2.80 -4.52
CA TYR A 88 -8.70 2.39 -5.66
C TYR A 88 -7.52 1.55 -5.20
N THR A 89 -7.03 0.68 -6.08
CA THR A 89 -5.75 0.00 -5.91
C THR A 89 -4.91 0.10 -7.16
N CYS A 90 -3.60 0.25 -6.97
CA CYS A 90 -2.58 0.13 -7.99
C CYS A 90 -1.84 -1.18 -7.77
N GLU A 91 -2.32 -2.25 -8.40
CA GLU A 91 -1.86 -3.62 -8.19
C GLU A 91 -1.58 -4.29 -9.54
N ALA A 92 -0.47 -5.01 -9.66
CA ALA A 92 -0.04 -5.69 -10.90
C ALA A 92 -0.06 -4.78 -12.15
N GLY A 93 0.26 -3.49 -11.99
CA GLY A 93 0.22 -2.49 -13.06
C GLY A 93 -1.18 -2.12 -13.53
N LYS A 94 -2.21 -2.36 -12.71
CA LYS A 94 -3.60 -2.01 -13.01
C LYS A 94 -4.12 -1.04 -11.96
N LEU A 95 -4.80 0.00 -12.43
CA LEU A 95 -5.68 0.81 -11.59
C LEU A 95 -7.00 0.05 -11.50
N ARG A 96 -7.38 -0.29 -10.27
CA ARG A 96 -8.68 -0.89 -9.96
C ARG A 96 -9.49 0.08 -9.13
N ALA A 97 -10.78 0.16 -9.38
CA ALA A 97 -11.73 0.94 -8.60
C ALA A 97 -12.72 -0.01 -7.94
N TRP A 98 -13.10 0.27 -6.69
CA TRP A 98 -14.16 -0.44 -6.00
C TRP A 98 -15.51 0.05 -6.51
N GLU A 99 -16.20 -0.80 -7.29
CA GLU A 99 -17.46 -0.49 -7.95
C GLU A 99 -18.38 -1.71 -7.84
N ALA A 100 -19.67 -1.50 -7.57
CA ALA A 100 -20.66 -2.58 -7.53
C ALA A 100 -20.29 -3.78 -6.60
N ASN A 101 -19.62 -3.52 -5.47
CA ASN A 101 -19.14 -4.50 -4.49
C ASN A 101 -17.94 -5.36 -4.93
N GLU A 102 -17.20 -4.95 -5.96
CA GLU A 102 -15.97 -5.62 -6.35
C GLU A 102 -14.94 -4.66 -6.96
N TYR A 103 -13.67 -5.08 -7.03
CA TYR A 103 -12.64 -4.29 -7.70
C TYR A 103 -12.66 -4.51 -9.21
N GLN A 104 -13.08 -3.48 -9.95
CA GLN A 104 -13.08 -3.44 -11.41
C GLN A 104 -11.81 -2.77 -11.95
N VAL A 105 -11.27 -3.28 -13.06
CA VAL A 105 -10.09 -2.67 -13.69
C VAL A 105 -10.51 -1.41 -14.45
N ALA A 106 -10.06 -0.25 -13.99
CA ALA A 106 -10.28 1.03 -14.64
C ALA A 106 -9.23 1.34 -15.71
N LYS A 107 -7.97 0.92 -15.51
CA LYS A 107 -6.86 1.16 -16.45
C LYS A 107 -5.70 0.18 -16.25
N THR A 108 -4.90 -0.07 -17.30
CA THR A 108 -3.65 -0.86 -17.26
C THR A 108 -2.45 -0.01 -17.68
N PHE A 109 -1.29 -0.28 -17.10
CA PHE A 109 0.00 0.41 -17.29
C PHE A 109 1.11 -0.57 -17.67
#